data_AF-A0A0Q7KA10-F1
#
_entry.id   AF-A0A0Q7KA10-F1
#
_cell.length_a   1.000
_cell.length_b   1.000
_cell.length_c   1.000
_cell.angle_alpha   90.00
_cell.angle_beta   90.00
_cell.angle_gamma   90.00
#
_symmetry.space_group_name_H-M   'P 1'
#
loop_
_entity.id
_entity.type
_entity.pdbx_description
1 polymer ?
#
loop_
_entity_poly.entity_id
_entity_poly.type
_entity_poly.pdbx_seq_one_letter_code
_entity_poly.pdbx_strand_id
1 'polypeptide(L)'
;MTYRAGDDVHHLEAGSFIYLPKGIPHAFRVTGSTPVRFLGLTTPGALLALYDEVGVPATERRLPGTDGRPPAEEIGRWNEIGPRYGLQVVGPPIPEGA
;
A
#
# COMPACT_ATOMS: atom_id res chain seq x y z
N MET A 1 -5.54 -1.83 12.26
CA MET A 1 -5.15 -1.14 11.02
C MET A 1 -6.35 -0.35 10.54
N THR A 2 -6.20 0.93 10.23
CA THR A 2 -7.28 1.71 9.63
C THR A 2 -7.22 1.54 8.11
N TYR A 3 -8.34 1.19 7.49
CA TYR A 3 -8.46 0.97 6.05
C TYR A 3 -9.58 1.86 5.51
N ARG A 4 -9.31 2.64 4.47
CA ARG A 4 -10.32 3.43 3.76
C ARG A 4 -10.62 2.77 2.42
N ALA A 5 -11.89 2.55 2.11
CA ALA A 5 -12.37 2.01 0.84
C ALA A 5 -13.52 2.88 0.33
N GLY A 6 -13.26 3.69 -0.70
CA GLY A 6 -14.16 4.78 -1.07
C GLY A 6 -14.32 5.77 0.08
N ASP A 7 -15.57 5.99 0.51
CA ASP A 7 -15.91 6.88 1.62
C ASP A 7 -15.93 6.16 2.98
N ASP A 8 -15.88 4.82 2.99
CA ASP A 8 -15.98 4.02 4.20
C ASP A 8 -14.62 3.86 4.89
N VAL A 9 -14.64 3.90 6.22
CA VAL A 9 -13.49 3.63 7.08
C VAL A 9 -13.75 2.37 7.89
N HIS A 10 -12.79 1.44 7.83
CA HIS A 10 -12.83 0.18 8.54
C HIS A 10 -11.63 0.06 9.48
N HIS A 11 -11.86 -0.48 10.68
CA HIS A 11 -10.79 -0.89 11.58
C HIS A 11 -10.62 -2.40 11.50
N LEU A 12 -9.53 -2.82 10.87
CA LEU A 12 -9.21 -4.22 10.65
C LEU A 12 -8.24 -4.74 11.71
N GLU A 13 -8.50 -5.96 12.18
CA GLU A 13 -7.71 -6.70 13.16
C GLU A 13 -7.22 -8.05 12.61
N ALA A 14 -6.51 -8.81 13.43
CA ALA A 14 -6.01 -10.13 13.01
C ALA A 14 -7.19 -11.06 12.68
N GLY A 15 -7.17 -11.63 11.47
CA GLY A 15 -8.26 -12.48 10.96
C GLY A 15 -9.33 -11.74 10.14
N SER A 16 -9.31 -10.39 10.11
CA SER A 16 -10.19 -9.64 9.22
C SER A 16 -9.85 -9.88 7.74
N PHE A 17 -10.87 -9.81 6.89
CA PHE A 17 -10.76 -9.84 5.43
C PHE A 17 -11.55 -8.69 4.82
N ILE A 18 -10.95 -8.02 3.83
CA ILE A 18 -11.62 -6.98 3.03
C ILE A 18 -11.43 -7.29 1.55
N TYR A 19 -12.52 -7.21 0.78
CA TYR A 19 -12.50 -7.35 -0.66
C TYR A 19 -12.71 -5.99 -1.32
N LEU A 20 -11.87 -5.67 -2.30
CA LEU A 20 -11.89 -4.39 -3.01
C LEU A 20 -12.13 -4.63 -4.50
N PRO A 21 -13.37 -4.43 -4.97
CA PRO A 21 -13.66 -4.46 -6.40
C PRO A 21 -12.82 -3.44 -7.17
N LYS A 22 -12.61 -3.69 -8.47
CA LYS A 22 -11.92 -2.75 -9.36
C LYS A 22 -12.62 -1.38 -9.32
N GLY A 23 -11.81 -0.33 -9.21
CA GLY A 23 -12.27 1.06 -9.30
C GLY A 23 -12.59 1.71 -7.95
N ILE A 24 -12.48 0.98 -6.83
CA ILE A 24 -12.62 1.56 -5.49
C ILE A 24 -11.28 2.17 -5.06
N PRO A 25 -11.18 3.51 -4.89
CA PRO A 25 -10.01 4.12 -4.28
C PRO A 25 -9.84 3.61 -2.86
N HIS A 26 -8.62 3.26 -2.47
CA HIS A 26 -8.39 2.72 -1.14
C HIS A 26 -7.00 3.05 -0.61
N ALA A 27 -6.88 3.03 0.72
CA ALA A 27 -5.65 3.25 1.45
C ALA A 27 -5.68 2.53 2.79
N PHE A 28 -4.51 2.24 3.36
CA PHE A 28 -4.39 1.72 4.72
C PHE A 28 -3.35 2.51 5.52
N ARG A 29 -3.56 2.55 6.84
CA ARG A 29 -2.60 3.09 7.81
C ARG A 29 -2.45 2.13 8.99
N VAL A 30 -1.21 1.83 9.35
CA VAL A 30 -0.91 1.11 10.59
C VAL A 30 -1.05 2.10 11.75
N THR A 31 -2.18 2.05 12.43
CA THR A 31 -2.56 2.96 13.52
C THR A 31 -2.37 2.37 14.92
N GLY A 32 -2.06 1.07 15.02
CA GLY A 32 -1.83 0.39 16.29
C GLY A 32 -0.38 0.48 16.79
N SER A 33 -0.15 0.08 18.03
CA SER A 33 1.18 0.02 18.65
C SER A 33 2.01 -1.20 18.26
N THR A 34 1.39 -2.19 17.60
CA THR A 34 2.06 -3.41 17.15
C THR A 34 2.21 -3.44 15.63
N PRO A 35 3.33 -3.96 15.09
CA PRO A 35 3.50 -4.16 13.66
C PRO A 35 2.37 -5.00 13.06
N VAL A 36 1.99 -4.69 11.83
CA VAL A 36 0.98 -5.44 11.06
C VAL A 36 1.66 -6.34 10.05
N ARG A 37 1.16 -7.57 9.93
CA ARG A 37 1.39 -8.46 8.80
C ARG A 37 0.06 -8.72 8.13
N PHE A 38 -0.05 -8.46 6.84
CA PHE A 38 -1.22 -8.82 6.05
C PHE A 38 -0.78 -9.40 4.69
N LEU A 39 -1.67 -10.19 4.09
CA LEU A 39 -1.48 -10.77 2.77
C LEU A 39 -2.35 -10.00 1.77
N GLY A 40 -1.71 -9.35 0.80
CA GLY A 40 -2.40 -8.73 -0.33
C GLY A 40 -2.60 -9.75 -1.45
N LEU A 41 -3.82 -9.83 -1.97
CA LEU A 41 -4.15 -10.63 -3.15
C LEU A 41 -4.55 -9.68 -4.28
N THR A 42 -4.04 -9.94 -5.48
CA THR A 42 -4.39 -9.15 -6.67
C THR A 42 -4.73 -10.05 -7.84
N THR A 43 -5.74 -9.64 -8.60
CA THR A 43 -6.15 -10.27 -9.85
C THR A 43 -6.48 -9.18 -10.87
N PRO A 44 -5.86 -9.18 -12.07
CA PRO A 44 -4.86 -10.12 -12.56
C PRO A 44 -3.50 -9.98 -11.85
N GLY A 45 -2.74 -11.07 -11.77
CA GLY A 45 -1.47 -11.14 -11.04
C GLY A 45 -0.34 -10.25 -11.60
N ALA A 46 -0.50 -9.72 -12.82
CA ALA A 46 0.49 -8.87 -13.48
C ALA A 46 0.84 -7.59 -12.68
N LEU A 47 -0.06 -7.13 -11.80
CA LEU A 47 0.24 -6.03 -10.87
C LEU A 47 1.45 -6.32 -9.99
N LEU A 48 1.77 -7.58 -9.69
CA LEU A 48 2.93 -7.91 -8.85
C LEU A 48 4.26 -7.51 -9.47
N ALA A 49 4.37 -7.46 -10.81
CA ALA A 49 5.58 -7.00 -11.49
C ALA A 49 5.84 -5.49 -11.30
N LEU A 50 4.83 -4.70 -10.90
CA LEU A 50 5.01 -3.29 -10.53
C LEU A 50 6.03 -3.13 -9.40
N TYR A 51 6.00 -4.02 -8.40
CA TYR A 51 6.84 -3.93 -7.21
C TYR A 51 8.33 -4.06 -7.51
N ASP A 52 8.69 -4.81 -8.56
CA ASP A 52 10.08 -4.93 -9.03
C ASP A 52 10.58 -3.61 -9.65
N GLU A 53 9.70 -2.82 -10.27
CA GLU A 53 10.04 -1.54 -10.88
C GLU A 53 10.06 -0.38 -9.86
N VAL A 54 9.05 -0.29 -8.99
CA VAL A 54 8.97 0.81 -8.00
C VAL A 54 9.89 0.59 -6.81
N GLY A 55 10.08 -0.66 -6.39
CA GLY A 55 10.77 -1.02 -5.16
C GLY A 55 12.30 -0.99 -5.24
N VAL A 56 12.90 -1.48 -4.15
CA VAL A 56 14.33 -1.85 -4.05
C VAL A 56 14.38 -3.29 -3.54
N PRO A 57 15.16 -4.19 -4.17
CA PRO A 57 15.33 -5.54 -3.65
C PRO A 57 15.83 -5.54 -2.21
N ALA A 58 15.09 -6.20 -1.32
CA ALA A 58 15.51 -6.37 0.06
C ALA A 58 16.68 -7.37 0.15
N THR A 59 17.74 -7.00 0.86
CA THR A 59 18.90 -7.87 1.11
C THR A 59 18.73 -8.72 2.37
N GLU A 60 17.80 -8.37 3.24
CA GLU A 60 17.55 -8.98 4.54
C GLU A 60 16.04 -9.00 4.87
N ARG A 61 15.64 -9.89 5.78
CA ARG A 61 14.24 -9.98 6.26
C ARG A 61 13.95 -8.98 7.39
N ARG A 62 13.99 -7.70 7.05
CA ARG A 62 13.60 -6.59 7.94
C ARG A 62 12.90 -5.49 7.17
N LEU A 63 12.22 -4.61 7.89
CA LEU A 63 11.75 -3.36 7.29
C LEU A 63 12.95 -2.46 6.95
N PRO A 64 12.87 -1.63 5.90
CA PRO A 64 13.87 -0.59 5.64
C PRO A 64 14.01 0.35 6.83
N GLY A 65 15.24 0.66 7.20
CA GLY A 65 15.57 1.73 8.13
C GLY A 65 15.93 3.00 7.35
N THR A 66 17.06 3.62 7.67
CA THR A 66 17.61 4.77 6.94
C THR A 66 18.16 4.42 5.56
N ASP A 67 18.21 3.13 5.22
CA ASP A 67 18.63 2.58 3.92
C ASP A 67 17.49 2.47 2.91
N GLY A 68 16.26 2.80 3.31
CA GLY A 68 15.12 2.95 2.40
C GLY A 68 15.18 4.24 1.57
N ARG A 69 14.44 4.28 0.46
CA ARG A 69 14.29 5.52 -0.31
C ARG A 69 13.46 6.57 0.45
N PRO A 70 13.74 7.86 0.28
CA PRO A 70 12.92 8.92 0.85
C PRO A 70 11.47 8.86 0.32
N PRO A 71 10.46 9.21 1.14
CA PRO A 71 9.05 9.16 0.72
C PRO A 71 8.73 9.95 -0.56
N ALA A 72 9.38 11.09 -0.78
CA ALA A 72 9.18 11.90 -1.98
C ALA A 72 9.62 11.17 -3.26
N GLU A 73 10.72 10.42 -3.21
CA GLU A 73 11.22 9.64 -4.35
C GLU A 73 10.31 8.43 -4.62
N GLU A 74 9.90 7.72 -3.56
CA GLU A 74 8.94 6.63 -3.64
C GLU A 74 7.65 7.09 -4.31
N ILE A 75 7.02 8.17 -3.81
CA ILE A 75 5.79 8.73 -4.40
C ILE A 75 5.99 9.10 -5.88
N GLY A 76 7.14 9.69 -6.23
CA GLY A 76 7.48 10.00 -7.61
C GLY A 76 7.47 8.76 -8.52
N ARG A 77 8.14 7.67 -8.10
CA ARG A 77 8.19 6.40 -8.83
C ARG A 77 6.81 5.75 -8.99
N TRP A 78 6.01 5.75 -7.93
CA TRP A 78 4.65 5.21 -7.98
C TRP A 78 3.79 5.96 -8.99
N ASN A 79 3.89 7.29 -9.04
CA ASN A 79 3.18 8.12 -10.00
C ASN A 79 3.65 7.91 -11.45
N GLU A 80 4.95 7.68 -11.65
CA GLU A 80 5.53 7.45 -12.98
C GLU A 80 5.18 6.06 -13.54
N ILE A 81 5.34 5.01 -12.72
CA ILE A 81 5.31 3.61 -13.17
C ILE A 81 3.90 3.01 -13.03
N GLY A 82 3.17 3.35 -11.96
CA GLY A 82 1.84 2.82 -11.66
C GLY A 82 0.86 2.79 -12.85
N PRO A 83 0.76 3.86 -13.66
CA PRO A 83 -0.15 3.89 -14.80
C PRO A 83 0.06 2.77 -15.82
N ARG A 84 1.31 2.28 -16.01
CA ARG A 84 1.63 1.16 -16.91
C ARG A 84 0.96 -0.15 -16.47
N TYR A 85 0.62 -0.25 -15.19
CA TYR A 85 -0.03 -1.40 -14.56
C TYR A 85 -1.51 -1.17 -14.24
N GLY A 86 -2.09 -0.06 -14.71
CA GLY A 86 -3.48 0.31 -14.42
C GLY A 86 -3.70 0.79 -12.99
N LEU A 87 -2.64 1.21 -12.29
CA LEU A 87 -2.69 1.79 -10.96
C LEU A 87 -2.58 3.32 -11.05
N GLN A 88 -3.42 4.02 -10.30
CA GLN A 88 -3.36 5.47 -10.15
C GLN A 88 -3.33 5.81 -8.66
N VAL A 89 -2.33 6.59 -8.26
CA VAL A 89 -2.28 7.18 -6.92
C VAL A 89 -3.17 8.41 -6.93
N VAL A 90 -4.24 8.40 -6.12
CA VAL A 90 -5.23 9.50 -6.11
C VAL A 90 -5.07 10.45 -4.93
N GLY A 91 -4.53 9.99 -3.80
CA GLY A 91 -4.24 10.81 -2.61
C GLY A 91 -5.41 11.65 -2.07
N PRO A 92 -5.18 12.43 -0.99
CA PRO A 92 -4.07 12.33 -0.06
C PRO A 92 -4.12 11.03 0.78
N PRO A 93 -3.05 10.65 1.50
CA PRO A 93 -3.09 9.51 2.42
C PRO A 93 -4.07 9.73 3.59
N ILE A 94 -4.44 8.65 4.27
CA ILE A 94 -5.22 8.73 5.53
C ILE A 94 -4.41 9.58 6.54
N PRO A 95 -4.96 10.66 7.13
CA PRO A 95 -4.25 11.49 8.10
C PRO A 95 -3.80 10.72 9.34
N GLU A 96 -2.86 11.30 10.09
CA GLU A 96 -2.52 10.80 11.42
C GLU A 96 -3.65 11.09 12.42
N GLY A 97 -3.90 10.17 13.34
CA GLY A 97 -4.95 10.30 14.37
C GLY A 97 -6.39 10.10 13.87
N ALA A 98 -6.57 9.69 12.61
CA ALA A 98 -7.87 9.32 12.03
C ALA A 98 -8.32 7.90 12.41
#